data_AF-F8GGS3-F1
#
_entry.id   AF-F8GGS3-F1
#
_cell.length_a   1.000
_cell.length_b   1.000
_cell.length_c   1.000
_cell.angle_alpha   90.00
_cell.angle_beta   90.00
_cell.angle_gamma   90.00
#
_symmetry.space_group_name_H-M   'P 1'
#
loop_
_entity.id
_entity.type
_entity.pdbx_description
1 polymer ?
#
loop_
_entity_poly.entity_id
_entity_poly.type
_entity_poly.pdbx_seq_one_letter_code
_entity_poly.pdbx_strand_id
1 'polypeptide(L)'
;MKNARIINNAAVDVVDGDPSQLFHPSIASQFVSVPNEVESGWLLNTETEEWSAPEPATPAEVVATPKKIDVISFKLLFTSPERIKAKELRATDAVIDDFWSILDDPRTQNVDMALTSIQQAIMYTLDKINTAGVVTDVEARTAAILSGQLT
;
A
#
# COMPACT_ATOMS: atom_id res chain seq x y z
N MET A 1 2.18 34.30 -24.12
CA MET A 1 1.69 33.10 -24.81
C MET A 1 2.82 32.10 -24.83
N LYS A 2 2.51 30.82 -24.63
CA LYS A 2 3.43 29.70 -24.80
C LYS A 2 3.11 29.00 -26.11
N ASN A 3 3.98 28.09 -26.53
CA ASN A 3 3.70 27.18 -27.64
C ASN A 3 3.70 25.75 -27.13
N ALA A 4 2.67 24.97 -27.51
CA ALA A 4 2.59 23.57 -27.18
C ALA A 4 2.39 22.70 -28.40
N ARG A 5 2.99 21.52 -28.42
CA ARG A 5 2.62 20.45 -29.34
C ARG A 5 1.54 19.59 -28.72
N ILE A 6 0.40 19.46 -29.41
CA ILE A 6 -0.78 18.73 -28.91
C ILE A 6 -0.82 17.34 -29.55
N ILE A 7 -0.82 16.29 -28.73
CA ILE A 7 -0.93 14.90 -29.18
C ILE A 7 -1.99 14.22 -28.32
N ASN A 8 -3.00 13.60 -28.95
CA ASN A 8 -4.13 12.99 -28.25
C ASN A 8 -4.79 13.92 -27.22
N ASN A 9 -5.02 15.19 -27.62
CA ASN A 9 -5.55 16.26 -26.79
C ASN A 9 -4.68 16.63 -25.56
N ALA A 10 -3.44 16.14 -25.45
CA ALA A 10 -2.53 16.50 -24.37
C ALA A 10 -1.44 17.46 -24.86
N ALA A 11 -1.10 18.46 -24.05
CA ALA A 11 0.09 19.28 -24.26
C ALA A 11 1.33 18.45 -23.93
N VAL A 12 2.07 18.00 -24.95
CA VAL A 12 3.24 17.13 -24.74
C VAL A 12 4.49 17.96 -24.52
N ASP A 13 4.79 18.85 -25.47
CA ASP A 13 5.97 19.69 -25.43
C ASP A 13 5.53 21.14 -25.29
N VAL A 14 5.84 21.79 -24.16
CA VAL A 14 5.46 23.19 -23.89
C VAL A 14 6.73 24.03 -23.80
N VAL A 15 6.79 25.10 -24.57
CA VAL A 15 7.95 26.00 -24.62
C VAL A 15 7.56 27.48 -24.50
N ASP A 16 8.42 28.22 -23.81
CA ASP A 16 8.42 29.68 -23.76
C ASP A 16 9.27 30.22 -24.91
N GLY A 17 8.63 30.77 -25.96
CA GLY A 17 9.32 31.36 -27.11
C GLY A 17 8.96 30.72 -28.45
N ASP A 18 9.71 31.09 -29.51
CA ASP A 18 9.44 30.65 -30.89
C ASP A 18 9.97 29.22 -31.14
N PRO A 19 9.10 28.23 -31.42
CA PRO A 19 9.50 26.86 -31.72
C PRO A 19 10.42 26.75 -32.95
N SER A 20 10.37 27.68 -33.90
CA SER A 20 11.20 27.66 -35.11
C SER A 20 12.70 27.81 -34.82
N GLN A 21 13.03 28.42 -33.67
CA GLN A 21 14.40 28.61 -33.20
C GLN A 21 14.90 27.43 -32.34
N LEU A 22 13.97 26.61 -31.83
CA LEU A 22 14.26 25.53 -30.87
C LEU A 22 14.18 24.13 -31.50
N PHE A 23 13.36 23.96 -32.54
CA PHE A 23 13.08 22.68 -33.17
C PHE A 23 13.28 22.73 -34.68
N HIS A 24 13.53 21.56 -35.29
CA HIS A 24 13.55 21.42 -36.74
C HIS A 24 12.21 21.91 -37.34
N PRO A 25 12.19 22.55 -38.54
CA PRO A 25 10.98 23.12 -39.12
C PRO A 25 9.76 22.18 -39.16
N SER A 26 9.98 20.88 -39.42
CA SER A 26 8.92 19.87 -39.45
C SER A 26 8.27 19.59 -38.09
N ILE A 27 8.96 19.91 -37.00
CA ILE A 27 8.48 19.77 -35.61
C ILE A 27 7.95 21.12 -35.12
N ALA A 28 8.66 22.22 -35.41
CA ALA A 28 8.23 23.58 -35.08
C ALA A 28 6.84 23.89 -35.67
N SER A 29 6.54 23.41 -36.88
CA SER A 29 5.23 23.58 -37.52
C SER A 29 4.07 22.84 -36.83
N GLN A 30 4.36 21.95 -35.88
CA GLN A 30 3.34 21.20 -35.11
C GLN A 30 2.96 21.90 -33.81
N PHE A 31 3.65 22.98 -33.44
CA PHE A 31 3.33 23.76 -32.25
C PHE A 31 2.18 24.72 -32.53
N VAL A 32 1.31 24.88 -31.53
CA VAL A 32 0.23 25.85 -31.52
C VAL A 32 0.39 26.79 -30.34
N SER A 33 -0.07 28.04 -30.50
CA SER A 33 -0.07 29.01 -29.42
C SER A 33 -1.07 28.60 -28.34
N VAL A 34 -0.62 28.55 -27.09
CA VAL A 34 -1.43 28.21 -25.91
C VAL A 34 -1.29 29.27 -24.80
N PRO A 35 -2.26 29.35 -23.87
CA PRO A 35 -2.15 30.20 -22.70
C PRO A 35 -0.88 29.92 -21.88
N ASN A 36 -0.38 30.94 -21.16
CA ASN A 36 0.86 30.82 -20.38
C ASN A 36 0.78 29.83 -19.21
N GLU A 37 -0.43 29.54 -18.74
CA GLU A 37 -0.69 28.62 -17.63
C GLU A 37 -0.66 27.15 -18.04
N VAL A 38 -0.71 26.85 -19.36
CA VAL A 38 -0.64 25.48 -19.84
C VAL A 38 0.74 24.90 -19.53
N GLU A 39 0.74 23.73 -18.92
CA GLU A 39 1.94 22.94 -18.67
C GLU A 39 1.89 21.60 -19.40
N SER A 40 3.02 20.92 -19.49
CA SER A 40 3.10 19.59 -20.07
C SER A 40 2.19 18.63 -19.30
N GLY A 41 1.45 17.80 -20.03
CA GLY A 41 0.47 16.85 -19.49
C GLY A 41 -0.95 17.41 -19.31
N TRP A 42 -1.18 18.71 -19.48
CA TRP A 42 -2.53 19.28 -19.48
C TRP A 42 -3.35 18.78 -20.66
N LEU A 43 -4.65 18.62 -20.46
CA LEU A 43 -5.60 18.13 -21.46
C LEU A 43 -6.43 19.30 -22.01
N LEU A 44 -6.55 19.35 -23.34
CA LEU A 44 -7.43 20.27 -24.05
C LEU A 44 -8.81 19.64 -24.19
N ASN A 45 -9.82 20.32 -23.65
CA ASN A 45 -11.21 20.02 -23.96
C ASN A 45 -11.54 20.60 -25.34
N THR A 46 -11.74 19.73 -26.35
CA THR A 46 -12.01 20.16 -27.72
C THR A 46 -13.41 20.77 -27.92
N GLU A 47 -14.31 20.65 -26.94
CA GLU A 47 -15.65 21.23 -27.00
C GLU A 47 -15.71 22.64 -26.38
N THR A 48 -14.95 22.88 -25.31
CA THR A 48 -14.92 24.18 -24.62
C THR A 48 -13.67 25.01 -24.94
N GLU A 49 -12.69 24.43 -25.64
CA GLU A 49 -11.36 25.00 -25.91
C GLU A 49 -10.57 25.35 -24.63
N GLU A 50 -10.94 24.76 -23.50
CA GLU A 50 -10.31 24.98 -22.20
C GLU A 50 -9.25 23.92 -21.89
N TRP A 51 -8.19 24.36 -21.20
CA TRP A 51 -7.13 23.49 -20.71
C TRP A 51 -7.37 23.11 -19.26
N SER A 52 -7.17 21.84 -18.93
CA SER A 52 -7.22 21.35 -17.55
C SER A 52 -5.95 20.59 -17.18
N ALA A 53 -5.49 20.82 -15.95
CA ALA A 53 -4.42 20.01 -15.37
C ALA A 53 -4.90 18.55 -15.25
N PRO A 54 -4.03 17.56 -15.49
CA PRO A 54 -4.38 16.17 -15.23
C PRO A 54 -4.66 16.02 -13.73
N GLU A 55 -5.63 15.18 -13.38
CA GLU A 55 -5.87 14.86 -11.97
C GLU A 55 -4.57 14.31 -11.37
N PRO A 56 -4.13 14.80 -10.19
CA PRO A 56 -2.96 14.25 -9.53
C PRO A 56 -3.21 12.77 -9.28
N ALA A 57 -2.32 11.92 -9.81
CA ALA A 57 -2.34 10.50 -9.50
C ALA A 57 -2.26 10.37 -7.98
N THR A 58 -3.33 9.85 -7.36
CA THR A 58 -3.30 9.51 -5.94
C THR A 58 -2.18 8.49 -5.77
N PRO A 59 -1.18 8.74 -4.90
CA PRO A 59 -0.15 7.75 -4.63
C PRO A 59 -0.83 6.44 -4.27
N ALA A 60 -0.55 5.37 -5.01
CA ALA A 60 -1.01 4.05 -4.62
C ALA A 60 -0.50 3.80 -3.21
N GLU A 61 -1.42 3.44 -2.30
CA GLU A 61 -1.07 3.07 -0.94
C GLU A 61 -0.03 1.95 -1.02
N VAL A 62 1.16 2.19 -0.45
CA VAL A 62 2.24 1.22 -0.47
C VAL A 62 1.79 0.05 0.39
N VAL A 63 1.21 -0.97 -0.24
CA VAL A 63 0.87 -2.23 0.43
C VAL A 63 2.20 -2.81 0.89
N ALA A 64 2.52 -2.64 2.17
CA ALA A 64 3.75 -3.16 2.75
C ALA A 64 3.70 -4.70 2.76
N THR A 65 4.17 -5.30 1.67
CA THR A 65 4.39 -6.74 1.53
C THR A 65 5.58 -7.21 2.42
N PRO A 66 5.62 -8.50 2.76
CA PRO A 66 5.71 -8.99 4.14
C PRO A 66 6.87 -8.46 4.97
N LYS A 67 6.57 -8.04 6.20
CA LYS A 67 7.57 -8.04 7.28
C LYS A 67 7.82 -9.50 7.70
N LYS A 68 8.99 -10.04 7.34
CA LYS A 68 9.54 -11.21 8.02
C LYS A 68 10.10 -10.73 9.34
N ILE A 69 9.62 -11.32 10.44
CA ILE A 69 10.09 -11.00 11.79
C ILE A 69 10.53 -12.26 12.49
N ASP A 70 11.46 -12.14 13.43
CA ASP A 70 11.88 -13.29 14.22
C ASP A 70 10.72 -13.80 15.09
N VAL A 71 10.72 -15.10 15.38
CA VAL A 71 9.63 -15.75 16.13
C VAL A 71 9.44 -15.15 17.53
N ILE A 72 10.50 -14.69 18.17
CA ILE A 72 10.40 -14.10 19.52
C ILE A 72 9.69 -12.76 19.43
N SER A 73 10.13 -11.86 18.53
CA SER A 73 9.47 -10.59 18.27
C SER A 73 8.01 -10.80 17.84
N PHE A 74 7.73 -11.81 17.02
CA PHE A 74 6.35 -12.17 16.67
C PHE A 74 5.50 -12.50 17.90
N LYS A 75 5.98 -13.37 18.79
CA LYS A 75 5.26 -13.71 20.03
C LYS A 75 5.09 -12.49 20.93
N LEU A 76 6.04 -11.55 20.93
CA LEU A 76 5.95 -10.31 21.71
C LEU A 76 4.96 -9.29 21.16
N LEU A 77 4.47 -9.43 19.91
CA LEU A 77 3.35 -8.64 19.40
C LEU A 77 2.03 -9.01 20.07
N PHE A 78 1.89 -10.23 20.60
CA PHE A 78 0.76 -10.59 21.44
C PHE A 78 0.98 -10.02 22.86
N THR A 79 -0.09 -9.55 23.50
CA THR A 79 -0.01 -9.11 24.89
C THR A 79 0.21 -10.31 25.82
N SER A 80 0.70 -10.06 27.05
CA SER A 80 0.87 -11.15 28.03
C SER A 80 -0.43 -11.92 28.32
N PRO A 81 -1.60 -11.26 28.52
CA PRO A 81 -2.88 -11.96 28.67
C PRO A 81 -3.26 -12.81 27.45
N GLU A 82 -3.03 -12.31 26.23
CA GLU A 82 -3.29 -13.06 24.99
C GLU A 82 -2.43 -14.33 24.93
N ARG A 83 -1.12 -14.25 25.23
CA ARG A 83 -0.24 -15.42 25.23
C ARG A 83 -0.62 -16.46 26.30
N ILE A 84 -1.00 -16.01 27.49
CA ILE A 84 -1.45 -16.91 28.56
C ILE A 84 -2.73 -17.63 28.12
N LYS A 85 -3.70 -16.90 27.56
CA LYS A 85 -4.95 -17.50 27.09
C LYS A 85 -4.74 -18.44 25.92
N ALA A 86 -3.89 -18.07 24.95
CA ALA A 86 -3.50 -18.95 23.86
C ALA A 86 -2.92 -20.26 24.39
N LYS A 87 -2.02 -20.20 25.39
CA LYS A 87 -1.45 -21.38 26.03
C LYS A 87 -2.49 -22.27 26.70
N GLU A 88 -3.48 -21.70 27.37
CA GLU A 88 -4.59 -22.48 27.96
C GLU A 88 -5.43 -23.18 26.89
N LEU A 89 -5.73 -22.48 25.79
CA LEU A 89 -6.54 -23.00 24.69
C LEU A 89 -5.87 -24.15 23.94
N ARG A 90 -4.54 -24.27 23.97
CA ARG A 90 -3.81 -25.40 23.37
C ARG A 90 -4.26 -26.76 23.93
N ALA A 91 -4.77 -26.82 25.15
CA ALA A 91 -5.23 -28.08 25.75
C ALA A 91 -6.54 -28.60 25.11
N THR A 92 -7.31 -27.74 24.45
CA THR A 92 -8.66 -28.06 23.95
C THR A 92 -8.85 -27.76 22.47
N ASP A 93 -7.98 -26.93 21.87
CA ASP A 93 -8.05 -26.52 20.48
C ASP A 93 -6.79 -26.94 19.72
N ALA A 94 -6.92 -28.01 18.91
CA ALA A 94 -5.82 -28.58 18.15
C ALA A 94 -5.26 -27.63 17.07
N VAL A 95 -6.05 -26.69 16.57
CA VAL A 95 -5.59 -25.71 15.56
C VAL A 95 -4.66 -24.70 16.23
N ILE A 96 -5.00 -24.24 17.43
CA ILE A 96 -4.12 -23.37 18.22
C ILE A 96 -2.87 -24.14 18.63
N ASP A 97 -2.99 -25.40 19.08
CA ASP A 97 -1.82 -26.17 19.50
C ASP A 97 -0.82 -26.42 18.36
N ASP A 98 -1.29 -26.77 17.17
CA ASP A 98 -0.44 -26.96 15.99
C ASP A 98 0.33 -25.66 15.65
N PHE A 99 -0.39 -24.55 15.50
CA PHE A 99 0.22 -23.27 15.16
C PHE A 99 1.27 -22.81 16.18
N TRP A 100 0.96 -22.85 17.47
CA TRP A 100 1.89 -22.42 18.51
C TRP A 100 3.06 -23.40 18.69
N SER A 101 2.86 -24.69 18.43
CA SER A 101 3.94 -25.69 18.44
C SER A 101 4.96 -25.44 17.32
N ILE A 102 4.51 -25.05 16.13
CA ILE A 102 5.40 -24.65 15.03
C ILE A 102 6.26 -23.45 15.43
N LEU A 103 5.66 -22.48 16.14
CA LEU A 103 6.39 -21.32 16.67
C LEU A 103 7.32 -21.65 17.83
N ASP A 104 7.10 -22.75 18.55
CA ASP A 104 7.97 -23.20 19.65
C ASP A 104 9.15 -24.06 19.14
N ASP A 105 9.10 -24.54 17.89
CA ASP A 105 10.19 -25.31 17.29
C ASP A 105 11.45 -24.42 17.12
N PRO A 106 12.62 -24.82 17.67
CA PRO A 106 13.84 -24.03 17.58
C PRO A 106 14.36 -23.84 16.14
N ARG A 107 13.86 -24.63 15.18
CA ARG A 107 14.18 -24.49 13.75
C ARG A 107 13.36 -23.38 13.08
N THR A 108 12.23 -22.99 13.67
CA THR A 108 11.42 -21.86 13.19
C THR A 108 12.05 -20.57 13.68
N GLN A 109 12.79 -19.90 12.79
CA GLN A 109 13.50 -18.66 13.15
C GLN A 109 12.70 -17.41 12.83
N ASN A 110 11.91 -17.44 11.76
CA ASN A 110 11.20 -16.28 11.24
C ASN A 110 9.75 -16.62 10.91
N VAL A 111 8.87 -15.63 11.07
CA VAL A 111 7.48 -15.66 10.65
C VAL A 111 7.30 -14.68 9.49
N ASP A 112 6.71 -15.17 8.40
CA ASP A 112 6.37 -14.34 7.24
C ASP A 112 4.92 -13.86 7.37
N MET A 113 4.73 -12.57 7.70
CA MET A 113 3.41 -12.01 8.00
C MET A 113 2.51 -11.78 6.77
N ALA A 114 3.00 -11.98 5.54
CA ALA A 114 2.15 -11.92 4.34
C ALA A 114 1.53 -13.27 3.99
N LEU A 115 1.99 -14.37 4.60
CA LEU A 115 1.38 -15.66 4.35
C LEU A 115 -0.06 -15.65 4.86
N THR A 116 -1.00 -15.97 3.98
CA THR A 116 -2.43 -16.08 4.32
C THR A 116 -2.66 -17.05 5.48
N SER A 117 -1.89 -18.15 5.55
CA SER A 117 -1.95 -19.09 6.66
C SER A 117 -1.56 -18.47 8.00
N ILE A 118 -0.56 -17.58 8.03
CA ILE A 118 -0.16 -16.86 9.23
C ILE A 118 -1.23 -15.85 9.63
N GLN A 119 -1.77 -15.09 8.67
CA GLN A 119 -2.85 -14.12 8.92
C GLN A 119 -4.09 -14.81 9.48
N GLN A 120 -4.49 -15.95 8.89
CA GLN A 120 -5.61 -16.76 9.35
C GLN A 120 -5.35 -17.36 10.73
N ALA A 121 -4.13 -17.84 11.01
CA ALA A 121 -3.79 -18.38 12.33
C ALA A 121 -3.80 -17.32 13.44
N ILE A 122 -3.35 -16.09 13.14
CA ILE A 122 -3.44 -14.94 14.06
C ILE A 122 -4.91 -14.63 14.35
N MET A 123 -5.71 -14.44 13.30
CA MET A 123 -7.13 -14.12 13.41
C MET A 123 -7.88 -15.20 14.20
N TYR A 124 -7.66 -16.49 13.87
CA TYR A 124 -8.26 -17.61 14.58
C TYR A 124 -7.89 -17.64 16.06
N THR A 125 -6.61 -17.42 16.39
CA THR A 125 -6.15 -17.36 17.77
C THR A 125 -6.86 -16.22 18.53
N LEU A 126 -6.97 -15.04 17.91
CA LEU A 126 -7.63 -13.87 18.51
C LEU A 126 -9.14 -14.06 18.67
N ASP A 127 -9.83 -14.68 17.71
CA ASP A 127 -11.27 -14.99 17.81
C ASP A 127 -11.57 -15.90 19.01
N LYS A 128 -10.72 -16.89 19.25
CA LYS A 128 -10.86 -17.79 20.41
C LYS A 128 -10.56 -17.08 21.72
N ILE A 129 -9.57 -16.20 21.73
CA ILE A 129 -9.23 -15.35 22.88
C ILE A 129 -10.35 -14.34 23.17
N ASN A 130 -11.00 -13.78 22.14
CA ASN A 130 -12.18 -12.91 22.26
C ASN A 130 -13.37 -13.67 22.85
N THR A 131 -13.64 -14.89 22.35
CA THR A 131 -14.68 -15.76 22.91
C THR A 131 -14.44 -16.04 24.42
N ALA A 132 -13.18 -16.03 24.86
CA ALA A 132 -12.79 -16.16 26.26
C ALA A 132 -12.77 -14.82 27.05
N GLY A 133 -13.17 -13.71 26.44
CA GLY A 133 -13.34 -12.39 27.07
C GLY A 133 -12.07 -11.55 27.23
N VAL A 134 -10.98 -11.88 26.53
CA VAL A 134 -9.67 -11.21 26.70
C VAL A 134 -9.40 -10.12 25.66
N VAL A 135 -9.92 -10.27 24.43
CA VAL A 135 -9.80 -9.29 23.34
C VAL A 135 -11.20 -8.84 22.94
N THR A 136 -11.39 -7.55 22.70
CA THR A 136 -12.70 -6.98 22.35
C THR A 136 -12.86 -6.64 20.87
N ASP A 137 -11.75 -6.34 20.19
CA ASP A 137 -11.73 -6.00 18.76
C ASP A 137 -10.66 -6.84 18.05
N VAL A 138 -11.10 -7.92 17.42
CA VAL A 138 -10.19 -8.88 16.75
C VAL A 138 -9.62 -8.29 15.46
N GLU A 139 -10.41 -7.51 14.72
CA GLU A 139 -9.97 -6.92 13.45
C GLU A 139 -8.87 -5.89 13.70
N ALA A 140 -9.10 -4.95 14.63
CA ALA A 140 -8.09 -3.96 15.00
C ALA A 140 -6.85 -4.62 15.62
N ARG A 141 -7.02 -5.65 16.46
CA ARG A 141 -5.88 -6.37 17.06
C ARG A 141 -5.08 -7.16 16.03
N THR A 142 -5.74 -7.76 15.05
CA THR A 142 -5.08 -8.45 13.93
C THR A 142 -4.25 -7.47 13.12
N ALA A 143 -4.83 -6.32 12.74
CA ALA A 143 -4.10 -5.27 12.03
C ALA A 143 -2.90 -4.75 12.83
N ALA A 144 -3.05 -4.57 14.15
CA ALA A 144 -1.95 -4.15 15.02
C ALA A 144 -0.80 -5.18 15.05
N ILE A 145 -1.10 -6.48 15.14
CA ILE A 145 -0.06 -7.53 15.08
C ILE A 145 0.60 -7.56 13.70
N LEU A 146 -0.18 -7.50 12.61
CA LEU A 146 0.36 -7.50 11.24
C LEU A 146 1.19 -6.24 10.92
N SER A 147 1.00 -5.16 11.67
CA SER A 147 1.87 -3.98 11.57
C SER A 147 3.32 -4.28 12.00
N GLY A 148 3.53 -5.29 12.84
CA GLY A 148 4.85 -5.66 13.37
C GLY A 148 5.49 -4.62 14.29
N GLN A 149 4.72 -3.64 14.78
CA GLN A 149 5.18 -2.65 15.75
C GLN A 149 4.86 -3.13 17.17
N LEU A 150 5.89 -3.20 18.01
CA LEU A 150 5.72 -3.42 19.45
C LEU A 150 5.10 -2.14 20.04
N THR A 151 3.86 -2.24 20.51
CA THR A 151 3.13 -1.16 21.20
C THR A 151 3.45 -1.13 22.68
#